data_AF-A0A2K8U3X1-F1
#
_entry.id   AF-A0A2K8U3X1-F1
#
_cell.length_a   1.000
_cell.length_b   1.000
_cell.length_c   1.000
_cell.angle_alpha   90.00
_cell.angle_beta   90.00
_cell.angle_gamma   90.00
#
_symmetry.space_group_name_H-M   'P 1'
#
loop_
_entity.id
_entity.type
_entity.pdbx_description
1 polymer ?
#
loop_
_entity_poly.entity_id
_entity_poly.type
_entity_poly.pdbx_seq_one_letter_code
_entity_poly.pdbx_strand_id
1 'polypeptide(L)'
;MSPQGALELVLFRWGTLELALPRDRVQALEADRDPCQPSIGDLLGLPAAAPGLMRLLLVAGPDGTLRIRVQEPVTRVRLPAAAIHPLPPLLAARLRLPWVRALAHRPGQGPGVLTVILDPVGPGTPC
;
A
#
# COMPACT_ATOMS: atom_id res chain seq x y z
N MET A 1 8.92 13.43 -25.20
CA MET A 1 7.96 13.83 -24.16
C MET A 1 7.63 12.59 -23.34
N SER A 2 8.28 12.39 -22.20
CA SER A 2 7.95 11.28 -21.31
C SER A 2 6.52 11.49 -20.79
N PRO A 3 5.66 10.46 -20.68
CA PRO A 3 4.35 10.62 -20.07
C PRO A 3 4.56 11.02 -18.60
N GLN A 4 4.55 12.33 -18.34
CA GLN A 4 4.52 12.89 -17.00
C GLN A 4 3.15 12.51 -16.41
N GLY A 5 3.15 11.72 -15.33
CA GLY A 5 1.93 11.36 -14.61
C GLY A 5 1.62 9.87 -14.60
N ALA A 6 2.57 9.03 -14.22
CA ALA A 6 2.28 7.64 -13.81
C ALA A 6 3.08 7.30 -12.55
N LEU A 7 2.48 6.53 -11.64
CA LEU A 7 3.08 6.09 -10.39
C LEU A 7 3.35 4.58 -10.45
N GLU A 8 4.55 4.18 -10.08
CA GLU A 8 4.94 2.78 -9.91
C GLU A 8 4.52 2.34 -8.50
N LEU A 9 3.75 1.25 -8.43
CA LEU A 9 3.23 0.71 -7.18
C LEU A 9 3.62 -0.76 -7.01
N VAL A 10 3.79 -1.18 -5.77
CA VAL A 10 3.81 -2.59 -5.35
C VAL A 10 2.47 -2.89 -4.72
N LEU A 11 1.71 -3.76 -5.36
CA LEU A 11 0.41 -4.26 -4.89
C LEU A 11 0.59 -5.51 -4.07
N PHE A 12 -0.25 -5.66 -3.06
CA PHE A 12 -0.37 -6.86 -2.24
C PHE A 12 -1.79 -6.91 -1.65
N ARG A 13 -2.08 -7.99 -0.89
CA ARG A 13 -3.41 -8.19 -0.32
C ARG A 13 -3.41 -8.18 1.21
N TRP A 14 -4.58 -7.84 1.74
CA TRP A 14 -5.01 -8.21 3.08
C TRP A 14 -6.47 -8.64 3.04
N GLY A 15 -6.70 -9.95 3.00
CA GLY A 15 -8.01 -10.55 2.76
C GLY A 15 -8.54 -10.19 1.37
N THR A 16 -9.68 -9.50 1.35
CA THR A 16 -10.32 -9.00 0.11
C THR A 16 -9.79 -7.62 -0.31
N LEU A 17 -9.02 -6.94 0.54
CA LEU A 17 -8.49 -5.61 0.23
C LEU A 17 -7.25 -5.72 -0.66
N GLU A 18 -7.23 -4.90 -1.71
CA GLU A 18 -6.03 -4.65 -2.52
C GLU A 18 -5.36 -3.37 -2.01
N LEU A 19 -4.12 -3.53 -1.56
CA LEU A 19 -3.32 -2.46 -0.97
C LEU A 19 -2.09 -2.20 -1.84
N ALA A 20 -1.60 -0.97 -1.82
CA ALA A 20 -0.47 -0.56 -2.63
C ALA A 20 0.49 0.33 -1.85
N LEU A 21 1.79 0.15 -2.09
CA LEU A 21 2.84 1.08 -1.68
C LEU A 21 3.53 1.64 -2.93
N PRO A 22 3.95 2.92 -2.93
CA PRO A 22 4.88 3.44 -3.92
C PRO A 22 6.13 2.55 -4.02
N ARG A 23 6.55 2.23 -5.26
CA ARG A 23 7.66 1.29 -5.49
C ARG A 23 8.96 1.77 -4.88
N ASP A 24 9.21 3.06 -4.85
CA ASP A 24 10.37 3.72 -4.22
C ASP A 24 10.41 3.55 -2.70
N ARG A 25 9.27 3.30 -2.06
CA ARG A 25 9.22 2.94 -0.63
C ARG A 25 9.57 1.49 -0.36
N VAL A 26 9.44 0.59 -1.34
CA VAL A 26 9.75 -0.83 -1.14
C VAL A 26 11.24 -1.09 -1.38
N GLN A 27 11.96 -1.52 -0.36
CA GLN A 27 13.40 -1.81 -0.46
C GLN A 27 13.64 -3.26 -0.91
N ALA A 28 12.90 -4.22 -0.36
CA ALA A 28 13.04 -5.64 -0.69
C ALA A 28 11.74 -6.42 -0.46
N LEU A 29 11.70 -7.62 -1.06
CA LEU A 29 10.69 -8.65 -0.83
C LEU A 29 11.42 -9.92 -0.40
N GLU A 30 11.06 -10.45 0.76
CA GLU A 30 11.68 -11.62 1.38
C GLU A 30 10.63 -12.70 1.68
N ALA A 31 11.10 -13.93 1.89
CA ALA A 31 10.26 -14.98 2.44
C ALA A 31 9.89 -14.65 3.89
N ASP A 32 8.64 -14.95 4.27
CA ASP A 32 8.19 -14.81 5.65
C ASP A 32 8.79 -15.93 6.52
N ARG A 33 9.91 -15.64 7.18
CA ARG A 33 10.63 -16.58 8.05
C ARG A 33 10.44 -16.28 9.55
N ASP A 34 9.87 -15.12 9.86
CA ASP A 34 9.74 -14.62 11.23
C ASP A 34 8.30 -14.15 11.48
N PRO A 35 7.45 -14.98 12.12
CA PRO A 35 6.06 -14.64 12.36
C PRO A 35 5.89 -13.51 13.39
N CYS A 36 6.94 -13.13 14.11
CA CYS A 36 6.90 -12.04 15.10
C CYS A 36 6.92 -10.65 14.47
N GLN A 37 7.22 -10.54 13.17
CA GLN A 37 7.11 -9.26 12.46
C GLN A 37 5.63 -8.83 12.36
N PRO A 38 5.32 -7.53 12.48
CA PRO A 38 3.95 -7.07 12.38
C PRO A 38 3.39 -7.30 10.97
N SER A 39 2.11 -7.67 10.89
CA SER A 39 1.41 -7.71 9.61
C SER A 39 0.91 -6.32 9.21
N ILE A 40 0.65 -6.11 7.92
CA ILE A 40 0.02 -4.87 7.46
C ILE A 40 -1.37 -4.70 8.08
N GLY A 41 -2.08 -5.79 8.38
CA GLY A 41 -3.34 -5.73 9.10
C GLY A 41 -3.18 -5.13 10.49
N ASP A 42 -2.18 -5.58 11.25
CA ASP A 42 -1.89 -5.06 12.59
C ASP A 42 -1.55 -3.56 12.55
N LEU A 43 -0.70 -3.17 11.58
CA LEU A 43 -0.27 -1.77 11.43
C LEU A 43 -1.41 -0.84 11.03
N LEU A 44 -2.38 -1.34 10.24
CA LEU A 44 -3.53 -0.56 9.80
C LEU A 44 -4.76 -0.72 10.71
N GLY A 45 -4.69 -1.56 11.76
CA GLY A 45 -5.83 -1.88 12.62
C GLY A 45 -6.98 -2.59 11.89
N LEU A 46 -6.65 -3.40 10.88
CA LEU A 46 -7.62 -4.15 10.09
C LEU A 46 -7.97 -5.49 10.76
N PRO A 47 -9.17 -6.03 10.52
CA PRO A 47 -9.51 -7.37 10.97
C PRO A 47 -8.53 -8.43 10.43
N ALA A 48 -8.42 -9.54 11.16
CA ALA A 48 -7.65 -10.69 10.71
C ALA A 48 -8.14 -11.14 9.32
N ALA A 49 -7.20 -11.30 8.39
CA ALA A 49 -7.50 -11.79 7.06
C ALA A 49 -7.60 -13.33 7.05
N ALA A 50 -8.29 -13.86 6.04
CA ALA A 50 -8.27 -15.30 5.77
C ALA A 50 -6.82 -15.80 5.56
N PRO A 51 -6.52 -17.07 5.89
CA PRO A 51 -5.20 -17.65 5.66
C PRO A 51 -4.75 -17.51 4.19
N GLY A 52 -3.47 -17.26 3.99
CA GLY A 52 -2.87 -17.10 2.66
C GLY A 52 -1.34 -17.22 2.73
N LEU A 53 -0.67 -17.16 1.59
CA LEU A 53 0.79 -17.16 1.56
C LEU A 53 1.32 -15.78 1.95
N MET A 54 2.16 -15.74 2.98
CA MET A 54 2.75 -14.50 3.49
C MET A 54 4.11 -14.21 2.85
N ARG A 55 4.43 -12.93 2.76
CA ARG A 55 5.75 -12.39 2.39
C ARG A 55 6.13 -11.27 3.34
N LEU A 56 7.43 -11.04 3.46
CA LEU A 56 7.96 -9.91 4.23
C LEU A 56 8.40 -8.81 3.25
N LEU A 57 7.80 -7.63 3.38
CA LEU A 57 8.24 -6.43 2.68
C LEU A 57 9.14 -5.59 3.59
N LEU A 58 10.28 -5.17 3.06
CA LEU A 58 11.10 -4.12 3.67
C LEU A 58 10.67 -2.79 3.06
N VAL A 59 10.22 -1.88 3.90
CA VAL A 59 9.62 -0.61 3.49
C VAL A 59 10.35 0.55 4.15
N ALA A 60 10.76 1.54 3.37
CA ALA A 60 11.32 2.78 3.89
C ALA A 60 10.23 3.54 4.67
N GLY A 61 10.44 3.72 5.96
CA GLY A 61 9.63 4.53 6.86
C GLY A 61 10.40 5.74 7.40
N PRO A 62 9.74 6.59 8.20
CA PRO A 62 10.36 7.78 8.79
C PRO A 62 11.52 7.44 9.76
N ASP A 63 11.37 6.35 10.53
CA ASP A 63 12.36 5.93 11.54
C ASP A 63 13.34 4.86 11.01
N GLY A 64 13.41 4.68 9.68
CA GLY A 64 14.23 3.66 9.03
C GLY A 64 13.40 2.59 8.32
N THR A 65 13.95 1.38 8.18
CA THR A 65 13.31 0.30 7.43
C THR A 65 12.30 -0.45 8.30
N LEU A 66 11.04 -0.41 7.91
CA LEU A 66 9.95 -1.21 8.46
C LEU A 66 9.91 -2.58 7.79
N ARG A 67 9.78 -3.66 8.58
CA ARG A 67 9.60 -5.03 8.09
C ARG A 67 8.14 -5.42 8.30
N ILE A 68 7.40 -5.62 7.22
CA ILE A 68 5.94 -5.75 7.25
C ILE A 68 5.52 -7.05 6.56
N ARG A 69 4.72 -7.86 7.24
CA ARG A 69 4.15 -9.08 6.64
C ARG A 69 2.91 -8.73 5.82
N VAL A 70 2.85 -9.21 4.58
CA VAL A 70 1.74 -8.99 3.64
C VAL A 70 1.30 -10.29 2.99
N GLN A 71 0.05 -10.35 2.52
CA GLN A 71 -0.45 -11.51 1.79
C GLN A 71 -0.15 -11.38 0.29
N GLU A 72 0.20 -12.52 -0.32
CA GLU A 72 0.33 -12.63 -1.77
C GLU A 72 -1.01 -12.45 -2.52
N PRO A 73 -0.97 -12.12 -3.83
CA PRO A 73 0.22 -11.91 -4.64
C PRO A 73 0.86 -10.54 -4.43
N VAL A 74 2.19 -10.49 -4.38
CA VAL A 74 2.95 -9.23 -4.41
C VAL A 74 3.35 -8.95 -5.86
N THR A 75 2.81 -7.89 -6.45
CA THR A 75 3.04 -7.56 -7.86
C THR A 75 3.45 -6.11 -8.04
N ARG A 76 4.24 -5.83 -9.07
CA ARG A 76 4.58 -4.47 -9.46
C ARG A 76 3.66 -4.02 -10.59
N VAL A 77 3.12 -2.81 -10.47
CA VAL A 77 2.28 -2.20 -11.51
C VAL A 77 2.66 -0.75 -11.75
N ARG A 78 2.31 -0.25 -12.93
CA ARG A 78 2.38 1.17 -13.27
C ARG A 78 0.96 1.70 -13.45
N LEU A 79 0.59 2.72 -12.68
CA LEU A 79 -0.73 3.36 -12.77
C LEU A 79 -0.65 4.77 -13.36
N PRO A 80 -1.46 5.10 -14.37
CA PRO A 80 -1.64 6.48 -14.81
C PRO A 80 -2.17 7.35 -13.67
N ALA A 81 -1.70 8.59 -13.55
CA ALA A 81 -2.14 9.53 -12.52
C ALA A 81 -3.64 9.80 -12.58
N ALA A 82 -4.25 9.78 -13.77
CA ALA A 82 -5.70 9.92 -13.93
C ALA A 82 -6.53 8.81 -13.26
N ALA A 83 -5.91 7.65 -12.99
CA ALA A 83 -6.54 6.53 -12.29
C ALA A 83 -6.38 6.62 -10.76
N ILE A 84 -5.66 7.63 -10.26
CA ILE A 84 -5.36 7.85 -8.85
C ILE A 84 -6.20 9.03 -8.36
N HIS A 85 -7.01 8.76 -7.34
CA HIS A 85 -7.93 9.72 -6.75
C HIS A 85 -7.45 10.02 -5.33
N PRO A 86 -7.00 11.26 -5.03
CA PRO A 86 -6.64 11.63 -3.67
C PRO A 86 -7.86 11.55 -2.75
N LEU A 87 -7.62 11.32 -1.45
CA LEU A 87 -8.70 11.36 -0.49
C LEU A 87 -9.31 12.78 -0.42
N PRO A 88 -10.65 12.93 -0.48
CA PRO A 88 -11.30 14.19 -0.20
C PRO A 88 -10.87 14.75 1.17
N PRO A 89 -10.62 16.07 1.31
CA PRO A 89 -10.03 16.64 2.53
C PRO A 89 -10.78 16.29 3.82
N LEU A 90 -12.13 16.28 3.77
CA LEU A 90 -12.96 15.92 4.92
C LEU A 90 -12.78 14.45 5.34
N LEU A 91 -12.61 13.55 4.37
CA LEU A 91 -12.33 12.15 4.65
C LEU A 91 -10.91 11.97 5.18
N ALA A 92 -9.92 12.62 4.55
CA ALA A 92 -8.54 12.58 4.98
C ALA A 92 -8.38 13.04 6.44
N ALA A 93 -9.07 14.10 6.85
CA ALA A 93 -9.03 14.64 8.21
C ALA A 93 -9.71 13.75 9.28
N ARG A 94 -10.61 12.84 8.86
CA ARG A 94 -11.36 11.95 9.77
C ARG A 94 -10.86 10.50 9.74
N LEU A 95 -10.03 10.17 8.77
CA LEU A 95 -9.57 8.81 8.57
C LEU A 95 -8.62 8.40 9.70
N ARG A 96 -9.00 7.34 10.42
CA ARG A 96 -8.17 6.77 11.50
C ARG A 96 -7.19 5.71 11.01
N LEU A 97 -7.33 5.27 9.75
CA LEU A 97 -6.41 4.31 9.14
C LEU A 97 -5.11 5.05 8.81
N PRO A 98 -3.97 4.66 9.43
CA PRO A 98 -2.71 5.29 9.12
C PRO A 98 -2.33 5.03 7.65
N TRP A 99 -1.46 5.90 7.12
CA TRP A 99 -0.81 5.77 5.82
C TRP A 99 -1.71 5.87 4.58
N VAL A 100 -3.02 5.78 4.66
CA VAL A 100 -3.87 5.93 3.47
C VAL A 100 -3.72 7.34 2.90
N ARG A 101 -3.47 7.44 1.59
CA ARG A 101 -3.31 8.72 0.87
C ARG A 101 -4.23 8.88 -0.31
N ALA A 102 -4.49 7.81 -1.03
CA ALA A 102 -5.29 7.84 -2.25
C ALA A 102 -5.97 6.50 -2.49
N LEU A 103 -6.93 6.53 -3.40
CA LEU A 103 -7.62 5.38 -3.94
C LEU A 103 -7.35 5.30 -5.44
N ALA A 104 -7.34 4.11 -6.01
CA ALA A 104 -7.16 3.96 -7.44
C ALA A 104 -8.04 2.87 -8.05
N HIS A 105 -8.43 3.08 -9.31
CA HIS A 105 -9.06 2.08 -10.15
C HIS A 105 -8.05 1.53 -11.15
N ARG A 106 -7.87 0.21 -11.16
CA ARG A 106 -6.95 -0.41 -12.12
C ARG A 106 -7.68 -0.67 -13.44
N PRO A 107 -7.20 -0.12 -14.58
CA PRO A 107 -7.79 -0.43 -15.87
C PRO A 107 -7.62 -1.93 -16.18
N GLY A 108 -8.68 -2.56 -16.72
CA GLY A 108 -8.67 -3.98 -17.06
C GLY A 108 -8.96 -4.94 -15.90
N GLN A 109 -9.16 -4.44 -14.68
CA GLN A 109 -9.83 -5.21 -13.63
C GLN A 109 -11.35 -5.09 -13.77
N GLY A 110 -12.10 -6.10 -13.31
CA GLY A 110 -13.55 -6.06 -13.32
C GLY A 110 -14.09 -4.82 -12.58
N PRO A 111 -15.31 -4.37 -12.89
CA PRO A 111 -15.91 -3.22 -12.23
C PRO A 111 -15.92 -3.41 -10.71
N GLY A 112 -15.46 -2.40 -9.97
CA GLY A 112 -15.53 -2.36 -8.50
C GLY A 112 -14.26 -2.76 -7.73
N VAL A 113 -13.17 -3.16 -8.41
CA VAL A 113 -11.88 -3.38 -7.71
C VAL A 113 -11.22 -2.02 -7.43
N LEU A 114 -11.13 -1.68 -6.14
CA LEU A 114 -10.54 -0.45 -5.64
C LEU A 114 -9.22 -0.78 -4.94
N THR A 115 -8.14 -0.12 -5.34
CA THR A 115 -6.83 -0.22 -4.69
C THR A 115 -6.67 0.91 -3.68
N VAL A 116 -6.26 0.60 -2.46
CA VAL A 116 -5.92 1.60 -1.44
C VAL A 116 -4.42 1.87 -1.47
N ILE A 117 -4.03 3.12 -1.77
CA ILE A 117 -2.63 3.54 -1.82
C ILE A 117 -2.21 4.06 -0.44
N LEU A 118 -1.15 3.45 0.07
CA LEU A 118 -0.55 3.72 1.37
C LEU A 118 0.78 4.48 1.19
N ASP A 119 1.06 5.42 2.07
CA ASP A 119 2.37 6.06 2.22
C ASP A 119 2.76 6.06 3.71
N PRO A 120 3.77 5.26 4.10
CA PRO A 120 4.22 5.15 5.48
C PRO A 120 4.94 6.40 6.00
N VAL A 121 5.19 7.41 5.15
CA VAL A 121 5.64 8.73 5.59
C VAL A 121 4.42 9.55 6.01
N GLY A 122 4.46 10.12 7.22
CA GLY A 122 3.42 11.03 7.73
C GLY A 122 3.09 12.15 6.73
N PRO A 123 1.91 12.79 6.82
CA PRO A 123 1.62 13.96 6.00
C PRO A 123 2.78 14.94 6.20
N GLY A 124 3.49 15.24 5.11
CA GLY A 124 4.77 15.93 5.19
C GLY A 124 4.68 17.14 6.11
N THR A 125 5.58 17.21 7.08
CA THR A 125 5.91 18.48 7.71
C THR A 125 6.39 19.37 6.56
N PRO A 126 5.70 20.47 6.23
CA PRO A 126 6.28 21.45 5.33
C PRO A 126 7.55 21.97 6.01
N CYS A 127 8.68 21.91 5.29
CA CYS A 127 9.80 22.79 5.56
C CYS A 127 9.38 24.25 5.32
#